data_AF-A0AA97AU89-F1
#
_entry.id   AF-A0AA97AU89-F1
#
_cell.length_a   1.000
_cell.length_b   1.000
_cell.length_c   1.000
_cell.angle_alpha   90.00
_cell.angle_beta   90.00
_cell.angle_gamma   90.00
#
_symmetry.space_group_name_H-M   'P 1'
#
loop_
_entity.id
_entity.type
_entity.pdbx_description
1 polymer ?
#
loop_
_entity_poly.entity_id
_entity_poly.type
_entity_poly.pdbx_seq_one_letter_code
_entity_poly.pdbx_strand_id
1 'polypeptide(L)' 'MTHIKEMNSSLCDWEARIILEAITHEAERLKSICETSEDEDEVADAGNDYLEVIGLKERLENQAIEVFGQQITNFSREPL' A
#
# COMPACT_ATOMS: atom_id res chain seq x y z
N MET A 1 16.57 -11.61 19.98
CA MET A 1 16.21 -10.35 19.27
C MET A 1 16.22 -10.66 17.79
N THR A 2 15.08 -10.59 17.13
CA THR A 2 15.02 -10.75 15.67
C THR A 2 15.67 -9.51 15.05
N HIS A 3 16.73 -9.71 14.25
CA HIS A 3 17.33 -8.63 13.49
C HIS A 3 16.44 -8.32 12.29
N ILE A 4 15.67 -7.23 12.37
CA ILE A 4 14.90 -6.73 11.23
C ILE A 4 15.90 -6.17 10.21
N LYS A 5 15.83 -6.64 8.97
CA LYS A 5 16.61 -6.11 7.85
C LYS A 5 15.83 -4.97 7.22
N GLU A 6 16.47 -3.83 7.06
CA GLU A 6 15.84 -2.62 6.53
C GLU A 6 16.55 -2.15 5.24
N MET A 7 15.77 -1.54 4.35
CA MET A 7 16.25 -0.87 3.14
C MET A 7 15.64 0.52 3.08
N ASN A 8 16.42 1.52 2.66
CA ASN A 8 15.96 2.90 2.51
C ASN A 8 15.97 3.30 1.03
N SER A 9 15.04 4.16 0.63
CA SER A 9 14.97 4.74 -0.73
C SER A 9 14.43 6.16 -0.64
N SER A 10 14.88 7.02 -1.54
CA SER A 10 14.32 8.38 -1.72
C SER A 10 13.50 8.38 -2.99
N LEU A 11 12.30 8.98 -2.92
CA LEU A 11 11.34 9.02 -4.01
C LEU A 11 11.05 10.48 -4.36
N CYS A 12 10.94 10.80 -5.64
CA CYS A 12 10.31 12.04 -6.07
C CYS A 12 8.79 11.87 -6.23
N ASP A 13 8.08 12.97 -6.49
CA ASP A 13 6.62 13.03 -6.49
C ASP A 13 5.96 11.92 -7.31
N TRP A 14 6.36 11.74 -8.57
CA TRP A 14 5.72 10.76 -9.45
C TRP A 14 6.04 9.30 -9.03
N GLU A 15 7.23 9.04 -8.48
CA GLU A 15 7.60 7.70 -7.99
C GLU A 15 6.79 7.34 -6.74
N ALA A 16 6.66 8.29 -5.81
CA ALA A 16 5.82 8.13 -4.62
C ALA A 16 4.36 7.88 -5.01
N ARG A 17 3.83 8.62 -5.99
CA ARG A 17 2.47 8.44 -6.49
C ARG A 17 2.24 7.04 -7.08
N ILE A 18 3.15 6.55 -7.92
CA ILE A 18 3.07 5.20 -8.50
C ILE A 18 3.11 4.13 -7.41
N ILE A 19 4.00 4.27 -6.42
CA ILE A 19 4.12 3.29 -5.33
C ILE A 19 2.85 3.28 -4.47
N LEU A 20 2.32 4.45 -4.11
CA LEU A 20 1.08 4.56 -3.34
C LEU A 20 -0.13 3.97 -4.10
N GLU A 21 -0.22 4.21 -5.40
CA GLU A 21 -1.27 3.62 -6.25
C GLU A 21 -1.14 2.09 -6.30
N ALA A 22 0.09 1.58 -6.50
CA ALA A 22 0.35 0.14 -6.53
C ALA A 22 0.01 -0.55 -5.20
N ILE A 23 0.39 0.04 -4.07
CA ILE A 23 0.06 -0.47 -2.73
C ILE A 23 -1.46 -0.46 -2.51
N THR A 24 -2.15 0.58 -2.98
CA THR A 24 -3.62 0.67 -2.88
C THR A 24 -4.30 -0.45 -3.66
N HIS A 25 -3.90 -0.68 -4.91
CA HIS A 25 -4.44 -1.78 -5.71
C HIS A 25 -4.14 -3.16 -5.11
N GLU A 26 -2.96 -3.35 -4.52
CA GLU A 26 -2.64 -4.62 -3.88
C GLU A 26 -3.48 -4.87 -2.62
N ALA A 27 -3.73 -3.84 -1.81
CA ALA A 27 -4.64 -3.93 -0.68
C ALA A 27 -6.07 -4.29 -1.13
N GLU A 28 -6.56 -3.69 -2.21
CA GLU A 28 -7.87 -4.02 -2.80
C GLU A 28 -7.92 -5.46 -3.30
N ARG A 29 -6.86 -5.93 -3.97
CA ARG A 29 -6.74 -7.31 -4.46
C ARG A 29 -6.77 -8.32 -3.31
N LEU A 30 -5.98 -8.11 -2.27
CA LEU A 30 -5.92 -8.99 -1.09
C LEU A 30 -7.26 -9.02 -0.36
N LYS A 31 -7.88 -7.85 -0.16
CA LYS A 31 -9.22 -7.76 0.41
C LYS A 31 -10.26 -8.53 -0.42
N SER A 32 -10.19 -8.44 -1.75
CA SER A 32 -11.07 -9.21 -2.63
C SER A 32 -10.89 -10.71 -2.44
N ILE A 33 -9.66 -11.21 -2.25
CA ILE A 33 -9.41 -12.63 -2.01
C ILE A 33 -10.05 -13.05 -0.68
N CYS A 34 -9.84 -12.29 0.39
CA CYS A 34 -10.46 -12.55 1.69
C CYS A 34 -12.00 -12.63 1.64
N GLU A 35 -12.62 -11.87 0.73
CA GLU A 35 -14.09 -11.81 0.59
C GLU A 35 -14.67 -12.86 -0.36
N THR A 36 -13.87 -13.41 -1.28
CA THR A 36 -14.38 -14.21 -2.40
C THR A 36 -13.80 -15.61 -2.52
N SER A 37 -12.67 -15.92 -1.89
CA SER A 37 -12.11 -17.27 -1.93
C SER A 37 -12.90 -18.24 -1.03
N GLU A 38 -13.02 -19.48 -1.50
CA GLU A 38 -13.59 -20.61 -0.74
C GLU A 38 -12.48 -21.44 -0.06
N ASP A 39 -11.21 -21.13 -0.31
CA ASP A 39 -10.06 -21.78 0.31
C ASP A 39 -9.68 -21.03 1.61
N GLU A 40 -9.88 -21.70 2.75
CA GLU A 40 -9.62 -21.11 4.08
C GLU A 40 -8.15 -20.73 4.29
N ASP A 41 -7.20 -21.49 3.70
CA ASP A 41 -5.77 -21.18 3.82
C ASP A 41 -5.42 -19.94 3.00
N GLU A 42 -5.99 -19.81 1.79
CA GLU A 42 -5.80 -18.62 0.94
C GLU A 42 -6.38 -17.35 1.59
N VAL A 43 -7.54 -17.45 2.24
CA VAL A 43 -8.15 -16.34 2.99
C VAL A 43 -7.26 -15.92 4.16
N ALA A 44 -6.70 -16.88 4.89
CA ALA A 44 -5.83 -16.60 6.03
C ALA A 44 -4.53 -15.90 5.58
N ASP A 45 -3.89 -16.40 4.53
CA ASP A 45 -2.66 -15.82 3.98
C ASP A 45 -2.92 -14.41 3.41
N ALA A 46 -3.97 -14.23 2.60
CA ALA A 46 -4.34 -12.93 2.06
C ALA A 46 -4.70 -11.93 3.17
N GLY A 47 -5.33 -12.38 4.25
CA GLY A 47 -5.64 -11.56 5.41
C GLY A 47 -4.39 -11.06 6.14
N ASN A 48 -3.38 -11.90 6.30
CA ASN A 48 -2.11 -11.52 6.90
C ASN A 48 -1.36 -10.51 6.02
N ASP A 49 -1.23 -10.81 4.73
CA ASP A 49 -0.57 -9.93 3.76
C ASP A 49 -1.29 -8.56 3.69
N TYR A 50 -2.62 -8.54 3.73
CA TYR A 50 -3.41 -7.31 3.72
C TYR A 50 -3.04 -6.39 4.89
N LEU A 51 -2.88 -6.93 6.09
CA LEU A 51 -2.49 -6.15 7.26
C LEU A 51 -1.09 -5.54 7.11
N GLU A 52 -0.13 -6.29 6.54
CA GLU A 52 1.20 -5.77 6.27
C GLU A 52 1.18 -4.66 5.21
N VAL A 53 0.42 -4.85 4.13
CA VAL A 53 0.28 -3.88 3.03
C VAL A 53 -0.40 -2.59 3.52
N ILE A 54 -1.46 -2.67 4.33
CA ILE A 54 -2.11 -1.49 4.91
C ILE A 54 -1.19 -0.75 5.86
N GLY A 55 -0.44 -1.44 6.71
CA GLY A 55 0.55 -0.81 7.58
C GLY A 55 1.64 -0.06 6.80
N LEU A 56 2.10 -0.64 5.68
CA LEU A 56 3.02 0.04 4.76
C LEU A 56 2.37 1.26 4.10
N LYS A 57 1.13 1.12 3.62
CA LYS A 57 0.34 2.18 2.98
C LYS A 57 0.20 3.38 3.89
N GLU A 58 -0.31 3.19 5.11
CA GLU A 58 -0.54 4.27 6.08
C GLU A 58 0.76 5.02 6.40
N ARG A 59 1.85 4.30 6.61
CA ARG A 59 3.16 4.91 6.87
C ARG A 59 3.64 5.75 5.70
N LEU A 60 3.60 5.19 4.48
CA LEU A 60 4.12 5.87 3.29
C LEU A 60 3.22 7.04 2.85
N GLU A 61 1.90 6.90 2.96
CA GLU A 61 0.94 7.98 2.68
C GLU A 61 1.17 9.17 3.60
N ASN A 62 1.32 8.94 4.90
CA ASN A 62 1.57 10.03 5.85
C ASN A 62 2.88 10.76 5.52
N GLN A 63 3.96 10.01 5.22
CA GLN A 63 5.24 10.59 4.82
C GLN A 63 5.13 11.37 3.49
N ALA A 64 4.42 10.82 2.51
CA ALA A 64 4.26 11.45 1.21
C ALA A 64 3.40 12.72 1.30
N ILE A 65 2.33 12.72 2.10
CA ILE A 65 1.49 13.90 2.35
C ILE A 65 2.31 15.01 3.01
N GLU A 66 3.17 14.68 3.97
CA GLU A 66 4.02 15.65 4.65
C GLU A 66 5.00 16.35 3.68
N VAL A 67 5.55 15.60 2.71
CA VAL A 67 6.56 16.10 1.77
C VAL A 67 5.95 16.77 0.53
N PHE A 68 4.93 16.14 -0.06
CA PHE A 68 4.38 16.54 -1.36
C PHE A 68 3.02 17.23 -1.24
N GLY A 69 2.28 17.05 -0.14
CA GLY A 69 0.93 17.58 0.05
C GLY A 69 -0.17 16.58 -0.29
N GLN A 70 -1.41 16.93 0.04
CA GLN A 70 -2.57 16.03 -0.01
C GLN A 70 -2.88 15.48 -1.41
N GLN A 71 -2.48 16.18 -2.47
CA GLN A 71 -2.73 15.77 -3.85
C GLN A 71 -2.00 14.47 -4.23
N ILE A 72 -0.97 14.06 -3.48
CA ILE A 72 -0.19 12.85 -3.76
C ILE A 72 -1.02 11.56 -3.68
N THR A 73 -2.12 11.57 -2.92
CA THR A 73 -3.05 10.45 -2.78
C THR A 73 -4.20 10.49 -3.78
N ASN A 74 -4.25 11.48 -4.66
CA ASN A 74 -5.24 11.53 -5.72
C ASN A 74 -4.73 10.76 -6.93
N PHE A 75 -5.26 9.56 -7.19
CA PHE A 75 -4.91 8.73 -8.35
C PHE A 75 -5.85 8.94 -9.55
N SER A 76 -6.78 9.89 -9.46
CA SER A 76 -7.67 10.20 -10.58
C SER A 76 -6.87 10.70 -11.78
N ARG A 77 -7.30 10.26 -12.97
CA ARG A 77 -6.84 10.76 -14.27
C ARG A 77 -7.62 11.99 -14.73
N GLU A 78 -8.59 12.44 -13.93
CA GLU A 78 -9.30 13.68 -14.20
C GLU A 78 -8.36 14.88 -14.02
N PRO A 79 -8.37 15.84 -14.95
CA PRO A 79 -7.59 17.06 -14.80
C PRO A 79 -8.11 17.85 -13.59
N LEU A 80 -7.16 18.30 -12.75
CA LEU A 80 -7.40 19.27 -11.66
C LEU A 80 -7.90 20.61 -12.20
#